data_AF-A0A7C2VSH8-F1
#
_entry.id   AF-A0A7C2VSH8-F1
#
_cell.length_a   1.000
_cell.length_b   1.000
_cell.length_c   1.000
_cell.angle_alpha   90.00
_cell.angle_beta   90.00
_cell.angle_gamma   90.00
#
_symmetry.space_group_name_H-M   'P 1'
#
loop_
_entity.id
_entity.type
_entity.pdbx_description
1 polymer ?
#
loop_
_entity_poly.entity_id
_entity_poly.type
_entity_poly.pdbx_seq_one_letter_code
_entity_poly.pdbx_strand_id
1 'polypeptide(L)'
;MPRIIRIAPLLDPPLSAQPLEIVERKGLGHPDTICDAVAEEAAVALARAYRAHFGRIVHFNVDKGLLIAGQSEVRLGGGRVVVPLELILGGRATRQLDGITVPVEEIVTEAAARWFRTHFRFLDPARDARLRCQFGSGSPQLTLVVGDALPRANDTSAAVGYYPPTDTERLVLALEAYINSPAFKQRFPESGEDVKIMAVRQEHRLTLTVAMAFVDRFILSEKQYFERKAEIARDLLTFAESQAGQLPEIALVLNALDQPGTGLAGMYLTVTGTSAEEGDDGQVGRGNRANGLIAVTRPASAEAAPGKNAISHVGKIYNALAFDLARALCERVPGVAEAYVWLCSLIGDPVDEPRLVQVQVRPAPGAALADLVAPARALVEERLDTLAEFLERLTLGEVRTF
;
A
#
# COMPACT_ATOMS: atom_id res chain seq x y z
N MET A 1 -31.44 -1.83 11.42
CA MET A 1 -32.39 -1.15 10.46
C MET A 1 -32.02 -1.62 9.05
N PRO A 2 -32.89 -1.57 8.03
CA PRO A 2 -32.42 -1.91 6.68
C PRO A 2 -31.28 -0.99 6.26
N ARG A 3 -30.21 -1.55 5.70
CA ARG A 3 -29.02 -0.79 5.27
C ARG A 3 -29.40 0.20 4.17
N ILE A 4 -28.88 1.42 4.25
CA ILE A 4 -29.13 2.45 3.22
C ILE A 4 -28.09 2.29 2.12
N ILE A 5 -28.43 1.48 1.12
CA ILE A 5 -27.62 1.27 -0.09
C ILE A 5 -28.23 2.08 -1.23
N ARG A 6 -27.43 2.96 -1.84
CA ARG A 6 -27.82 3.77 -2.99
C ARG A 6 -26.97 3.42 -4.21
N ILE A 7 -27.63 2.97 -5.28
CA ILE A 7 -27.01 2.76 -6.59
C ILE A 7 -27.29 3.99 -7.45
N ALA A 8 -26.27 4.55 -8.08
CA ALA A 8 -26.36 5.73 -8.95
C ALA A 8 -25.52 5.53 -10.23
N PRO A 9 -25.79 6.27 -11.31
CA PRO A 9 -24.91 6.29 -12.47
C PRO A 9 -23.59 6.99 -12.14
N LEU A 10 -22.51 6.51 -12.76
CA LEU A 10 -21.28 7.26 -12.91
C LEU A 10 -21.39 8.15 -14.16
N LEU A 11 -21.42 9.47 -13.97
CA LEU A 11 -21.72 10.43 -15.04
C LEU A 11 -20.48 10.91 -15.79
N ASP A 12 -19.34 10.96 -15.11
CA ASP A 12 -18.08 11.37 -15.74
C ASP A 12 -17.66 10.38 -16.83
N PRO A 13 -16.91 10.80 -17.85
CA PRO A 13 -16.28 9.86 -18.77
C PRO A 13 -15.30 8.93 -18.03
N PRO A 14 -15.09 7.68 -18.50
CA PRO A 14 -14.07 6.79 -17.94
C PRO A 14 -12.71 7.50 -17.85
N LEU A 15 -11.94 7.25 -16.81
CA LEU A 15 -10.63 7.91 -16.64
C LEU A 15 -9.71 7.66 -17.85
N SER A 16 -9.78 6.47 -18.46
CA SER A 16 -9.04 6.14 -19.68
C SER A 16 -9.38 7.03 -20.89
N ALA A 17 -10.58 7.62 -20.93
CA ALA A 17 -11.02 8.54 -21.98
C ALA A 17 -10.75 10.02 -21.64
N GLN A 18 -10.28 10.31 -20.43
CA GLN A 18 -9.94 11.68 -20.02
C GLN A 18 -8.54 12.06 -20.54
N PRO A 19 -8.28 13.35 -20.80
CA PRO A 19 -7.01 13.81 -21.38
C PRO A 19 -5.83 13.75 -20.41
N LEU A 20 -6.08 13.68 -19.09
CA LEU A 20 -5.05 13.65 -18.06
C LEU A 20 -5.30 12.48 -17.11
N GLU A 21 -4.25 11.73 -16.83
CA GLU A 21 -4.20 10.74 -15.76
C GLU A 21 -2.84 10.76 -15.09
N ILE A 22 -2.83 10.75 -13.76
CA ILE A 22 -1.62 10.80 -12.95
C ILE A 22 -1.70 9.67 -11.93
N VAL A 23 -0.72 8.77 -11.98
CA VAL A 23 -0.64 7.60 -11.12
C VAL A 23 0.77 7.49 -10.57
N GLU A 24 0.88 7.34 -9.26
CA GLU A 24 2.15 7.09 -8.58
C GLU A 24 2.10 5.75 -7.84
N ARG A 25 3.26 5.11 -7.74
CA ARG A 25 3.49 3.99 -6.83
C ARG A 25 4.84 4.16 -6.14
N LYS A 26 4.79 4.07 -4.82
CA LYS A 26 5.97 3.92 -3.96
C LYS A 26 6.21 2.43 -3.76
N GLY A 27 7.34 1.95 -4.25
CA GLY A 27 7.70 0.53 -4.29
C GLY A 27 8.21 0.01 -2.95
N LEU A 28 8.61 -1.26 -2.95
CA LEU A 28 8.94 -2.04 -1.75
C LEU A 28 9.89 -1.33 -0.78
N GLY A 29 11.01 -0.79 -1.29
CA GLY A 29 12.06 -0.17 -0.47
C GLY A 29 11.88 1.32 -0.20
N HIS A 30 10.79 1.94 -0.67
CA HIS A 30 10.54 3.35 -0.40
C HIS A 30 10.20 3.55 1.10
N PRO A 31 10.76 4.57 1.79
CA PRO A 31 10.56 4.77 3.24
C PRO A 31 9.11 4.71 3.73
N ASP A 32 8.17 5.38 3.04
CA ASP A 32 6.74 5.29 3.37
C ASP A 32 6.18 3.87 3.25
N THR A 33 6.56 3.12 2.20
CA THR A 33 6.12 1.72 2.01
C THR A 33 6.70 0.80 3.08
N ILE A 34 7.95 1.03 3.50
CA ILE A 34 8.56 0.32 4.63
C ILE A 34 7.72 0.52 5.90
N CYS A 35 7.35 1.77 6.21
CA CYS A 35 6.50 2.10 7.34
C CYS A 35 5.16 1.37 7.29
N ASP A 36 4.46 1.44 6.15
CA ASP A 36 3.17 0.78 5.94
C ASP A 36 3.29 -0.74 6.09
N ALA A 37 4.28 -1.36 5.43
CA ALA A 37 4.46 -2.80 5.43
C ALA A 37 4.82 -3.35 6.81
N VAL A 38 5.76 -2.71 7.53
CA VAL A 38 6.15 -3.13 8.86
C VAL A 38 5.01 -2.94 9.87
N ALA A 39 4.24 -1.85 9.78
CA ALA A 39 3.08 -1.64 10.63
C ALA A 39 2.02 -2.73 10.40
N GLU A 40 1.76 -3.09 9.14
CA GLU A 40 0.82 -4.16 8.81
C GLU A 40 1.30 -5.54 9.29
N GLU A 41 2.57 -5.88 9.08
CA GLU A 41 3.17 -7.13 9.60
C GLU A 41 3.08 -7.23 11.12
N ALA A 42 3.33 -6.11 11.82
CA ALA A 42 3.17 -6.02 13.26
C ALA A 42 1.70 -6.23 13.69
N ALA A 43 0.74 -5.66 12.96
CA ALA A 43 -0.69 -5.86 13.23
C ALA A 43 -1.11 -7.32 13.05
N VAL A 44 -0.68 -7.98 11.98
CA VAL A 44 -0.96 -9.40 11.73
C VAL A 44 -0.32 -10.28 12.81
N ALA A 45 0.94 -10.00 13.18
CA ALA A 45 1.63 -10.74 14.23
C ALA A 45 0.95 -10.59 15.60
N LEU A 46 0.52 -9.37 15.97
CA LEU A 46 -0.23 -9.13 17.19
C LEU A 46 -1.60 -9.81 17.18
N ALA A 47 -2.34 -9.76 16.06
CA ALA A 47 -3.61 -10.44 15.93
C ALA A 47 -3.47 -11.96 16.18
N ARG A 48 -2.46 -12.59 15.58
CA ARG A 48 -2.14 -14.02 15.79
C ARG A 48 -1.77 -14.28 17.25
N ALA A 49 -0.92 -13.45 17.85
CA ALA A 49 -0.50 -13.60 19.24
C ALA A 49 -1.68 -13.47 20.21
N TYR A 50 -2.54 -12.47 20.04
CA TYR A 50 -3.72 -12.30 20.89
C TYR A 50 -4.70 -13.46 20.76
N ARG A 51 -4.96 -13.95 19.55
CA ARG A 51 -5.81 -15.14 19.36
C ARG A 51 -5.23 -16.36 20.08
N ALA A 52 -3.90 -16.56 20.02
CA ALA A 52 -3.24 -17.69 20.68
C ALA A 52 -3.26 -17.59 22.22
N HIS A 53 -3.10 -16.38 22.79
CA HIS A 53 -2.98 -16.20 24.24
C HIS A 53 -4.32 -15.94 24.93
N PHE A 54 -5.22 -15.19 24.29
CA PHE A 54 -6.50 -14.75 24.88
C PHE A 54 -7.72 -15.46 24.27
N GLY A 55 -7.53 -16.31 23.24
CA GLY A 55 -8.62 -16.94 22.49
C GLY A 55 -9.39 -15.99 21.58
N ARG A 56 -9.04 -14.70 21.57
CA ARG A 56 -9.66 -13.66 20.75
C ARG A 56 -8.68 -12.53 20.46
N ILE A 57 -8.98 -11.74 19.44
CA ILE A 57 -8.24 -10.52 19.16
C ILE A 57 -8.77 -9.42 20.07
N VAL A 58 -7.86 -8.70 20.73
CA VAL A 58 -8.16 -7.59 21.63
C VAL A 58 -7.73 -6.27 21.01
N HIS A 59 -8.12 -5.14 21.62
CA HIS A 59 -7.84 -3.83 21.05
C HIS A 59 -6.33 -3.57 20.91
N PHE A 60 -5.92 -3.25 19.68
CA PHE A 60 -4.62 -2.69 19.34
C PHE A 60 -4.74 -1.82 18.09
N ASN A 61 -3.80 -0.90 17.89
CA ASN A 61 -3.53 -0.18 16.65
C ASN A 61 -2.05 0.22 16.65
N VAL A 62 -1.30 -0.18 15.63
CA VAL A 62 0.15 0.08 15.47
C VAL A 62 0.44 0.93 14.24
N ASP A 63 -0.52 1.79 13.88
CA ASP A 63 -0.59 2.58 12.66
C ASP A 63 0.08 3.97 12.77
N LYS A 64 0.87 4.21 13.83
CA LYS A 64 1.59 5.48 14.02
C LYS A 64 3.08 5.19 13.85
N GLY A 65 3.54 5.10 12.62
CA GLY A 65 4.95 4.83 12.30
C GLY A 65 5.66 6.04 11.70
N LEU A 66 6.88 6.29 12.14
CA LEU A 66 7.83 7.23 11.56
C LEU A 66 9.18 6.52 11.38
N LEU A 67 9.66 6.46 10.15
CA LEU A 67 11.03 6.10 9.80
C LEU A 67 11.83 7.39 9.70
N ILE A 68 12.92 7.44 10.45
CA ILE A 68 13.91 8.51 10.42
C ILE A 68 15.12 7.98 9.67
N ALA A 69 15.55 8.70 8.65
CA ALA A 69 16.67 8.31 7.82
C ALA A 69 17.95 8.12 8.63
N GLY A 70 18.75 7.14 8.22
CA GLY A 70 20.09 6.93 8.73
C GLY A 70 21.10 7.94 8.17
N GLN A 71 22.37 7.54 8.21
CA GLN A 71 23.44 8.19 7.45
C GLN A 71 24.35 7.12 6.86
N SER A 72 24.70 7.25 5.58
CA SER A 72 25.67 6.41 4.90
C SER A 72 26.88 7.19 4.41
N GLU A 73 27.98 6.47 4.18
CA GLU A 73 29.11 6.90 3.38
C GLU A 73 29.09 6.08 2.09
N VAL A 74 28.31 6.51 1.09
CA VAL A 74 28.28 5.84 -0.22
C VAL A 74 29.59 6.00 -0.97
N ARG A 75 30.06 4.91 -1.61
CA ARG A 75 31.30 4.89 -2.38
C ARG A 75 31.19 3.94 -3.56
N LEU A 76 31.86 4.28 -4.65
CA LEU A 76 32.06 3.36 -5.77
C LEU A 76 32.77 2.09 -5.28
N GLY A 77 32.16 0.93 -5.51
CA GLY A 77 32.65 -0.37 -5.09
C GLY A 77 32.31 -0.75 -3.65
N GLY A 78 31.57 0.09 -2.91
CA GLY A 78 31.01 -0.28 -1.61
C GLY A 78 31.27 0.77 -0.53
N GLY A 79 30.18 1.33 -0.02
CA GLY A 79 30.13 2.21 1.13
C GLY A 79 29.81 1.48 2.42
N ARG A 80 29.36 2.25 3.41
CA ARG A 80 28.89 1.71 4.69
C ARG A 80 27.80 2.58 5.29
N VAL A 81 26.89 1.96 6.02
CA VAL A 81 25.97 2.66 6.92
C VAL A 81 26.77 3.13 8.14
N VAL A 82 26.70 4.42 8.45
CA VAL A 82 27.35 5.06 9.60
C VAL A 82 26.38 5.18 10.77
N VAL A 83 25.15 5.61 10.48
CA VAL A 83 24.05 5.68 11.44
C VAL A 83 22.92 4.82 10.89
N PRO A 84 22.47 3.78 11.63
CA PRO A 84 21.34 2.98 11.20
C PRO A 84 20.08 3.84 11.15
N LEU A 85 19.16 3.52 10.23
CA LEU A 85 17.84 4.13 10.22
C LEU A 85 17.09 3.81 11.51
N GLU A 86 16.19 4.68 11.95
CA GLU A 86 15.35 4.45 13.14
C GLU A 86 13.87 4.42 12.76
N LEU A 87 13.23 3.27 12.96
CA LEU A 87 11.78 3.13 12.83
C LEU A 87 11.13 3.21 14.21
N ILE A 88 10.29 4.22 14.40
CA ILE A 88 9.48 4.39 15.61
C ILE A 88 8.06 3.93 15.29
N LEU A 89 7.58 2.89 15.98
CA LEU A 89 6.20 2.43 15.90
C LEU A 89 5.46 2.74 17.19
N GLY A 90 4.41 3.52 17.09
CA GLY A 90 3.55 3.90 18.19
C GLY A 90 2.10 3.47 18.01
N GLY A 91 1.30 3.74 19.04
CA GLY A 91 -0.13 3.49 19.02
C GLY A 91 -0.62 2.87 20.32
N ARG A 92 -1.47 1.85 20.21
CA ARG A 92 -2.15 1.23 21.34
C ARG A 92 -2.00 -0.29 21.26
N ALA A 93 -1.68 -0.93 22.38
CA ALA A 93 -1.60 -2.38 22.45
C ALA A 93 -1.95 -2.89 23.86
N THR A 94 -2.52 -4.08 23.94
CA THR A 94 -2.94 -4.71 25.20
C THR A 94 -1.85 -5.66 25.66
N ARG A 95 -1.10 -5.29 26.70
CA ARG A 95 0.01 -6.13 27.23
C ARG A 95 -0.46 -7.22 28.19
N GLN A 96 -1.57 -6.98 28.88
CA GLN A 96 -2.10 -7.91 29.86
C GLN A 96 -3.62 -7.90 29.82
N LEU A 97 -4.21 -9.09 29.87
CA LEU A 97 -5.65 -9.30 30.01
C LEU A 97 -5.85 -10.56 30.86
N ASP A 98 -6.74 -10.48 31.85
CA ASP A 98 -7.12 -11.63 32.70
C ASP A 98 -5.92 -12.38 33.31
N GLY A 99 -4.86 -11.65 33.68
CA GLY A 99 -3.64 -12.21 34.25
C GLY A 99 -2.65 -12.80 33.24
N ILE A 100 -3.02 -12.92 31.96
CA ILE A 100 -2.16 -13.39 30.88
C ILE A 100 -1.41 -12.20 30.27
N THR A 101 -0.09 -12.31 30.12
CA THR A 101 0.79 -11.27 29.57
C THR A 101 1.25 -11.65 28.16
N VAL A 102 1.26 -10.68 27.25
CA VAL A 102 1.76 -10.81 25.88
C VAL A 102 2.95 -9.85 25.67
N PRO A 103 4.10 -10.34 25.16
CA PRO A 103 5.28 -9.51 24.94
C PRO A 103 5.15 -8.70 23.65
N VAL A 104 4.32 -7.65 23.69
CA VAL A 104 3.94 -6.82 22.53
C VAL A 104 5.18 -6.31 21.78
N GLU A 105 6.13 -5.71 22.49
CA GLU A 105 7.32 -5.11 21.89
C GLU A 105 8.21 -6.15 21.19
N GLU A 106 8.35 -7.35 21.77
CA GLU A 106 9.14 -8.43 21.17
C GLU A 106 8.49 -8.95 19.89
N ILE A 107 7.16 -9.12 19.89
CA ILE A 107 6.38 -9.54 18.72
C ILE A 107 6.52 -8.53 17.59
N VAL A 108 6.38 -7.23 17.89
CA VAL A 108 6.51 -6.16 16.89
C VAL A 108 7.95 -6.09 16.37
N THR A 109 8.95 -6.25 17.26
CA THR A 109 10.37 -6.24 16.88
C THR A 109 10.73 -7.38 15.96
N GLU A 110 10.29 -8.60 16.27
CA GLU A 110 10.56 -9.74 15.40
C GLU A 110 9.78 -9.65 14.08
N ALA A 111 8.54 -9.12 14.08
CA ALA A 111 7.79 -8.90 12.86
C ALA A 111 8.51 -7.93 11.91
N ALA A 112 9.00 -6.80 12.43
CA ALA A 112 9.78 -5.84 11.66
C ALA A 112 11.09 -6.44 11.15
N ALA A 113 11.86 -7.11 12.02
CA ALA A 113 13.13 -7.72 11.64
C ALA A 113 12.94 -8.80 10.57
N ARG A 114 11.91 -9.65 10.71
CA ARG A 114 11.54 -10.65 9.70
C ARG A 114 11.24 -9.97 8.37
N TRP A 115 10.43 -8.92 8.37
CA TRP A 115 10.08 -8.21 7.13
C TRP A 115 11.33 -7.69 6.40
N PHE A 116 12.24 -7.00 7.10
CA PHE A 116 13.50 -6.54 6.49
C PHE A 116 14.33 -7.70 5.94
N ARG A 117 14.52 -8.79 6.70
CA ARG A 117 15.28 -9.99 6.24
C ARG A 117 14.65 -10.64 5.00
N THR A 118 13.33 -10.58 4.87
CA THR A 118 12.61 -11.17 3.74
C THR A 118 12.68 -10.29 2.49
N HIS A 119 12.64 -8.97 2.66
CA HIS A 119 12.41 -8.03 1.56
C HIS A 119 13.65 -7.29 1.08
N PHE A 120 14.72 -7.21 1.88
CA PHE A 120 15.96 -6.53 1.49
C PHE A 120 17.12 -7.51 1.33
N ARG A 121 17.88 -7.35 0.24
CA ARG A 121 19.12 -8.14 0.00
C ARG A 121 20.34 -7.57 0.74
N PHE A 122 20.36 -6.27 1.01
CA PHE A 122 21.57 -5.56 1.47
C PHE A 122 21.38 -4.74 2.74
N LEU A 123 20.21 -4.81 3.36
CA LEU A 123 19.90 -4.20 4.66
C LEU A 123 19.83 -5.30 5.72
N ASP A 124 20.72 -5.27 6.70
CA ASP A 124 20.68 -6.14 7.86
C ASP A 124 19.96 -5.43 9.02
N PRO A 125 18.74 -5.83 9.42
CA PRO A 125 18.01 -5.12 10.46
C PRO A 125 18.68 -5.15 11.84
N ALA A 126 19.63 -6.06 12.10
CA ALA A 126 20.39 -6.06 13.35
C ALA A 126 21.49 -5.00 13.39
N ARG A 127 21.99 -4.57 12.22
CA ARG A 127 23.10 -3.61 12.08
C ARG A 127 22.63 -2.25 11.57
N ASP A 128 21.76 -2.24 10.57
CA ASP A 128 21.44 -1.10 9.73
C ASP A 128 20.11 -0.44 10.11
N ALA A 129 19.35 -1.03 11.04
CA ALA A 129 18.08 -0.49 11.52
C ALA A 129 17.96 -0.53 13.05
N ARG A 130 17.17 0.38 13.61
CA ARG A 130 16.74 0.39 15.01
C ARG A 130 15.23 0.50 15.07
N LEU A 131 14.58 -0.39 15.83
CA LEU A 131 13.15 -0.29 16.09
C LEU A 131 12.91 0.25 17.50
N ARG A 132 12.05 1.26 17.61
CA ARG A 132 11.57 1.81 18.88
C ARG A 132 10.06 1.70 18.98
N CYS A 133 9.58 0.89 19.91
CA CYS A 133 8.15 0.75 20.18
C CYS A 133 7.68 1.78 21.22
N GLN A 134 6.59 2.50 20.93
CA GLN A 134 5.94 3.47 21.83
C GLN A 134 4.44 3.21 21.93
N PHE A 135 4.07 2.12 22.61
CA PHE A 135 2.66 1.73 22.76
C PHE A 135 2.07 2.14 24.11
N GLY A 136 0.95 2.86 24.07
CA GLY A 136 0.11 3.12 25.25
C GLY A 136 -0.99 2.07 25.42
N SER A 137 -1.69 2.12 26.55
CA SER A 137 -2.96 1.40 26.72
C SER A 137 -4.08 2.06 25.90
N GLY A 138 -5.03 1.27 25.40
CA GLY A 138 -6.25 1.81 24.78
C GLY A 138 -7.10 2.60 25.78
N SER A 139 -7.92 3.53 25.30
CA SER A 139 -8.90 4.20 26.17
C SER A 139 -10.00 3.19 26.56
N PRO A 140 -10.54 3.25 27.79
CA PRO A 140 -11.56 2.31 28.24
C PRO A 140 -12.76 2.20 27.28
N GLN A 141 -13.20 3.33 26.71
CA GLN A 141 -14.30 3.37 25.76
C GLN A 141 -14.00 2.62 24.45
N LEU A 142 -12.80 2.80 23.88
CA LEU A 142 -12.42 2.15 22.62
C LEU A 142 -12.06 0.68 22.80
N THR A 143 -11.64 0.26 24.00
CA THR A 143 -11.43 -1.16 24.31
C THR A 143 -12.74 -1.96 24.33
N LEU A 144 -13.87 -1.33 24.68
CA LEU A 144 -15.18 -1.98 24.68
C LEU A 144 -15.66 -2.33 23.27
N VAL A 145 -15.36 -1.49 22.28
CA VAL A 145 -15.75 -1.67 20.87
C VAL A 145 -15.22 -2.98 20.28
N VAL A 146 -14.05 -3.45 20.72
CA VAL A 146 -13.42 -4.70 20.25
C VAL A 146 -13.92 -5.92 21.04
N GLY A 147 -14.57 -5.71 22.20
CA GLY A 147 -15.01 -6.76 23.11
C GLY A 147 -16.38 -7.37 22.81
N ASP A 148 -17.15 -6.78 21.89
CA ASP A 148 -18.51 -7.19 21.57
C ASP A 148 -18.56 -8.41 20.63
N ALA A 149 -19.64 -9.20 20.72
CA ALA A 149 -19.88 -10.35 19.85
C ALA A 149 -20.09 -9.97 18.37
N LEU A 150 -20.46 -8.71 18.10
CA LEU A 150 -20.53 -8.08 16.78
C LEU A 150 -19.54 -6.92 16.76
N PRO A 151 -18.54 -6.91 15.85
CA PRO A 151 -17.58 -5.83 15.79
C PRO A 151 -18.28 -4.49 15.55
N ARG A 152 -17.96 -3.50 16.38
CA ARG A 152 -18.45 -2.12 16.24
C ARG A 152 -17.40 -1.24 15.60
N ALA A 153 -17.83 -0.21 14.89
CA ALA A 153 -16.95 0.79 14.32
C ALA A 153 -16.23 1.56 15.44
N ASN A 154 -14.90 1.62 15.37
CA ASN A 154 -14.09 2.36 16.34
C ASN A 154 -14.09 3.88 16.11
N ASP A 155 -14.54 4.33 14.95
CA ASP A 155 -14.46 5.72 14.52
C ASP A 155 -15.58 6.03 13.51
N THR A 156 -15.74 7.31 13.19
CA THR A 156 -16.59 7.81 12.10
C THR A 156 -15.70 8.15 10.92
N SER A 157 -15.43 7.15 10.07
CA SER A 157 -14.56 7.29 8.90
C SER A 157 -15.31 7.03 7.60
N ALA A 158 -14.80 7.62 6.52
CA ALA A 158 -15.25 7.35 5.16
C ALA A 158 -14.12 6.80 4.28
N ALA A 159 -14.47 5.84 3.45
CA ALA A 159 -13.57 5.24 2.48
C ALA A 159 -14.21 5.17 1.10
N VAL A 160 -13.35 5.13 0.07
CA VAL A 160 -13.75 4.98 -1.32
C VAL A 160 -12.83 3.99 -2.01
N GLY A 161 -13.42 3.13 -2.83
CA GLY A 161 -12.72 2.19 -3.69
C GLY A 161 -13.36 2.15 -5.06
N TYR A 162 -12.62 1.66 -6.05
CA TYR A 162 -13.06 1.60 -7.44
C TYR A 162 -12.47 0.41 -8.18
N TYR A 163 -13.12 0.02 -9.27
CA TYR A 163 -12.67 -1.03 -10.17
C TYR A 163 -13.34 -0.88 -11.54
N PRO A 164 -12.68 -1.25 -12.66
CA PRO A 164 -11.31 -1.75 -12.78
C PRO A 164 -10.25 -0.64 -12.67
N PRO A 165 -8.97 -1.02 -12.40
CA PRO A 165 -7.86 -0.11 -12.67
C PRO A 165 -7.82 0.22 -14.18
N THR A 166 -7.29 1.39 -14.54
CA THR A 166 -6.98 1.76 -15.93
C THR A 166 -5.76 0.97 -16.44
N ASP A 167 -5.47 1.08 -17.74
CA ASP A 167 -4.21 0.55 -18.30
C ASP A 167 -2.97 1.21 -17.67
N THR A 168 -3.01 2.52 -17.39
CA THR A 168 -1.91 3.22 -16.73
C THR A 168 -1.71 2.72 -15.30
N GLU A 169 -2.80 2.55 -14.53
CA GLU A 169 -2.76 1.99 -13.17
C GLU A 169 -2.19 0.56 -13.16
N ARG A 170 -2.62 -0.29 -14.10
CA ARG A 170 -2.09 -1.65 -14.27
C ARG A 170 -0.61 -1.65 -14.62
N LEU A 171 -0.19 -0.81 -15.57
CA LEU A 171 1.19 -0.72 -16.00
C LEU A 171 2.12 -0.29 -14.86
N VAL A 172 1.73 0.70 -14.06
CA VAL A 172 2.53 1.15 -12.90
C VAL A 172 2.70 0.04 -11.86
N LEU A 173 1.62 -0.68 -11.53
CA LEU A 173 1.69 -1.84 -10.63
C LEU A 173 2.61 -2.94 -11.18
N ALA A 174 2.45 -3.27 -12.46
CA ALA A 174 3.24 -4.31 -13.11
C ALA A 174 4.72 -3.94 -13.22
N LEU A 175 5.04 -2.69 -13.53
CA LEU A 175 6.40 -2.21 -13.68
C LEU A 175 7.16 -2.20 -12.35
N GLU A 176 6.54 -1.76 -11.24
CA GLU A 176 7.19 -1.82 -9.93
C GLU A 176 7.41 -3.28 -9.49
N ALA A 177 6.40 -4.15 -9.69
CA ALA A 177 6.52 -5.57 -9.40
C ALA A 177 7.61 -6.26 -10.25
N TYR A 178 7.78 -5.84 -11.51
CA TYR A 178 8.84 -6.33 -12.39
C TYR A 178 10.22 -5.91 -11.88
N ILE A 179 10.43 -4.62 -11.56
CA ILE A 179 11.71 -4.11 -11.06
C ILE A 179 12.10 -4.77 -9.74
N ASN A 180 11.13 -5.03 -8.86
CA ASN A 180 11.36 -5.70 -7.58
C ASN A 180 11.21 -7.23 -7.64
N SER A 181 11.09 -7.81 -8.83
CA SER A 181 11.07 -9.27 -9.00
C SER A 181 12.45 -9.90 -8.79
N PRO A 182 12.52 -11.14 -8.28
CA PRO A 182 13.79 -11.86 -8.14
C PRO A 182 14.56 -11.99 -9.48
N ALA A 183 13.85 -12.21 -10.59
CA ALA A 183 14.46 -12.34 -11.91
C ALA A 183 15.14 -11.03 -12.36
N PHE A 184 14.47 -9.88 -12.16
CA PHE A 184 15.05 -8.59 -12.48
C PHE A 184 16.26 -8.28 -11.61
N LYS A 185 16.15 -8.51 -10.29
CA LYS A 185 17.26 -8.34 -9.34
C LYS A 185 18.44 -9.26 -9.61
N GLN A 186 18.22 -10.43 -10.21
CA GLN A 186 19.31 -11.33 -10.62
C GLN A 186 20.06 -10.79 -11.85
N ARG A 187 19.33 -10.22 -12.83
CA ARG A 187 19.93 -9.65 -14.05
C ARG A 187 20.59 -8.29 -13.79
N PHE A 188 20.00 -7.49 -12.89
CA PHE A 188 20.45 -6.18 -12.48
C PHE A 188 20.67 -6.15 -10.96
N PRO A 189 21.74 -6.81 -10.45
CA PRO A 189 22.01 -6.89 -9.02
C PRO A 189 22.17 -5.52 -8.35
N GLU A 190 22.63 -4.52 -9.10
CA GLU A 190 22.74 -3.14 -8.67
C GLU A 190 21.39 -2.44 -8.44
N SER A 191 20.28 -2.93 -8.98
CA SER A 191 18.96 -2.33 -8.75
C SER A 191 18.54 -2.54 -7.29
N GLY A 192 18.43 -1.47 -6.50
CA GLY A 192 17.90 -1.50 -5.13
C GLY A 192 16.39 -1.71 -5.06
N GLU A 193 15.91 -2.03 -3.88
CA GLU A 193 14.50 -2.28 -3.56
C GLU A 193 13.64 -1.01 -3.58
N ASP A 194 14.26 0.15 -3.33
CA ASP A 194 13.61 1.45 -3.39
C ASP A 194 13.42 1.91 -4.83
N VAL A 195 12.15 1.90 -5.22
CA VAL A 195 11.67 2.24 -6.55
C VAL A 195 10.44 3.12 -6.36
N LYS A 196 10.41 4.28 -7.00
CA LYS A 196 9.22 5.11 -7.10
C LYS A 196 8.90 5.34 -8.57
N ILE A 197 7.65 5.08 -8.94
CA ILE A 197 7.17 5.25 -10.31
C ILE A 197 6.09 6.32 -10.31
N MET A 198 6.29 7.34 -11.14
CA MET A 198 5.28 8.33 -11.48
C MET A 198 4.93 8.17 -12.95
N ALA A 199 3.65 8.01 -13.24
CA ALA A 199 3.09 7.93 -14.58
C ALA A 199 2.19 9.13 -14.82
N VAL A 200 2.48 9.87 -15.89
CA VAL A 200 1.65 11.00 -16.33
C VAL A 200 1.24 10.75 -17.78
N ARG A 201 -0.04 10.44 -17.98
CA ARG A 201 -0.66 10.36 -19.31
C ARG A 201 -1.27 11.70 -19.63
N GLN A 202 -0.80 12.33 -20.71
CA GLN A 202 -1.32 13.57 -21.25
C GLN A 202 -1.65 13.33 -22.72
N GLU A 203 -2.95 13.34 -23.04
CA GLU A 203 -3.50 13.11 -24.37
C GLU A 203 -2.90 11.84 -25.02
N HIS A 204 -1.95 12.03 -25.94
CA HIS A 204 -1.35 10.99 -26.78
C HIS A 204 0.05 10.56 -26.32
N ARG A 205 0.43 10.84 -25.07
CA ARG A 205 1.73 10.43 -24.51
C ARG A 205 1.62 10.01 -23.05
N LEU A 206 2.31 8.94 -22.71
CA LEU A 206 2.52 8.48 -21.33
C LEU A 206 3.99 8.65 -20.96
N THR A 207 4.27 9.46 -19.94
CA THR A 207 5.63 9.58 -19.38
C THR A 207 5.73 8.79 -18.08
N LEU A 208 6.65 7.84 -18.02
CA LEU A 208 7.03 7.07 -16.85
C LEU A 208 8.33 7.63 -16.28
N THR A 209 8.27 8.25 -15.11
CA THR A 209 9.45 8.66 -14.34
C THR A 209 9.70 7.62 -13.26
N VAL A 210 10.83 6.91 -13.35
CA VAL A 210 11.27 5.90 -12.39
C VAL A 210 12.44 6.48 -11.60
N ALA A 211 12.30 6.58 -10.28
CA ALA A 211 13.43 6.77 -9.37
C ALA A 211 13.76 5.40 -8.76
N MET A 212 15.00 4.96 -8.89
CA MET A 212 15.45 3.66 -8.43
C MET A 212 16.85 3.78 -7.85
N ALA A 213 17.01 3.38 -6.60
CA ALA A 213 18.30 3.33 -5.94
C ALA A 213 19.23 2.33 -6.62
N PHE A 214 20.52 2.67 -6.77
CA PHE A 214 21.54 1.72 -7.20
C PHE A 214 22.42 1.33 -6.01
N VAL A 215 22.67 0.03 -5.83
CA VAL A 215 23.50 -0.49 -4.74
C VAL A 215 24.98 -0.33 -5.10
N ASP A 216 25.69 0.46 -4.31
CA ASP A 216 26.99 1.05 -4.61
C ASP A 216 28.12 0.01 -4.80
N ARG A 217 28.04 -1.11 -4.09
CA ARG A 217 28.99 -2.23 -4.18
C ARG A 217 29.09 -2.85 -5.58
N PHE A 218 28.10 -2.64 -6.43
CA PHE A 218 28.10 -3.14 -7.82
C PHE A 218 28.60 -2.10 -8.83
N ILE A 219 28.83 -0.85 -8.40
CA ILE A 219 29.18 0.27 -9.26
C ILE A 219 30.61 0.73 -8.94
N LEU A 220 31.56 0.47 -9.84
CA LEU A 220 32.98 0.75 -9.67
C LEU A 220 33.41 2.08 -10.29
N SER A 221 32.59 2.68 -11.15
CA SER A 221 32.86 3.97 -11.78
C SER A 221 31.58 4.71 -12.15
N GLU A 222 31.65 6.04 -12.27
CA GLU A 222 30.55 6.87 -12.78
C GLU A 222 30.13 6.46 -14.20
N LYS A 223 31.12 6.14 -15.06
CA LYS A 223 30.84 5.62 -16.40
C LYS A 223 29.97 4.36 -16.35
N GLN A 224 30.33 3.40 -15.49
CA GLN A 224 29.57 2.17 -15.33
C GLN A 224 28.14 2.45 -14.83
N TYR A 225 27.96 3.36 -13.87
CA TYR A 225 26.62 3.74 -13.40
C TYR A 225 25.72 4.17 -14.55
N PHE A 226 26.18 5.10 -15.40
CA PHE A 226 25.37 5.60 -16.51
C PHE A 226 25.17 4.57 -17.63
N GLU A 227 26.13 3.68 -17.88
CA GLU A 227 25.97 2.56 -18.81
C GLU A 227 24.87 1.59 -18.32
N ARG A 228 24.91 1.22 -17.04
CA ARG A 228 23.92 0.33 -16.42
C ARG A 228 22.54 0.98 -16.32
N LYS A 229 22.47 2.26 -15.95
CA LYS A 229 21.25 3.06 -16.00
C LYS A 229 20.61 3.04 -17.39
N ALA A 230 21.40 3.22 -18.46
CA ALA A 230 20.90 3.20 -19.82
C ALA A 230 20.40 1.80 -20.25
N GLU A 231 21.09 0.74 -19.83
CA GLU A 231 20.66 -0.65 -20.08
C GLU A 231 19.34 -0.98 -19.38
N ILE A 232 19.24 -0.65 -18.10
CA ILE A 232 18.02 -0.78 -17.31
C ILE A 232 16.88 0.03 -17.94
N ALA A 233 17.10 1.30 -18.29
CA ALA A 233 16.07 2.14 -18.88
C ALA A 233 15.49 1.54 -20.18
N ARG A 234 16.34 0.95 -21.04
CA ARG A 234 15.88 0.25 -22.26
C ARG A 234 15.06 -1.00 -21.93
N ASP A 235 15.48 -1.77 -20.93
CA ASP A 235 14.76 -2.96 -20.51
C ASP A 235 13.38 -2.60 -19.92
N LEU A 236 13.32 -1.58 -19.05
CA LEU A 236 12.07 -1.09 -18.47
C LEU A 236 11.11 -0.55 -19.53
N LEU A 237 11.64 0.18 -20.53
CA LEU A 237 10.82 0.65 -21.65
C LEU A 237 10.28 -0.52 -22.47
N THR A 238 11.13 -1.51 -22.79
CA THR A 238 10.71 -2.73 -23.50
C THR A 238 9.61 -3.47 -22.74
N PHE A 239 9.76 -3.63 -21.42
CA PHE A 239 8.72 -4.22 -20.58
C PHE A 239 7.43 -3.39 -20.63
N ALA A 240 7.52 -2.07 -20.46
CA ALA A 240 6.35 -1.19 -20.47
C ALA A 240 5.60 -1.23 -21.82
N GLU A 241 6.33 -1.21 -22.93
CA GLU A 241 5.77 -1.35 -24.29
C GLU A 241 5.09 -2.71 -24.49
N SER A 242 5.67 -3.79 -23.95
CA SER A 242 5.04 -5.13 -23.99
C SER A 242 3.71 -5.19 -23.22
N GLN A 243 3.51 -4.29 -22.25
CA GLN A 243 2.30 -4.17 -21.43
C GLN A 243 1.39 -3.01 -21.88
N ALA A 244 1.74 -2.29 -22.94
CA ALA A 244 1.09 -1.03 -23.30
C ALA A 244 -0.40 -1.20 -23.60
N GLY A 245 -0.81 -2.31 -24.23
CA GLY A 245 -2.21 -2.53 -24.60
C GLY A 245 -2.73 -1.39 -25.49
N GLN A 246 -3.64 -0.57 -24.96
CA GLN A 246 -4.22 0.59 -25.64
C GLN A 246 -3.57 1.93 -25.23
N LEU A 247 -2.50 1.89 -24.45
CA LEU A 247 -1.80 3.09 -24.02
C LEU A 247 -1.14 3.82 -25.21
N PRO A 248 -1.01 5.16 -25.11
CA PRO A 248 -0.28 5.95 -26.09
C PRO A 248 1.23 5.66 -26.07
N GLU A 249 1.99 6.39 -26.90
CA GLU A 249 3.45 6.36 -26.89
C GLU A 249 4.00 6.52 -25.46
N ILE A 250 4.88 5.60 -25.07
CA ILE A 250 5.49 5.55 -23.75
C ILE A 250 6.90 6.15 -23.82
N ALA A 251 7.15 7.15 -22.99
CA ALA A 251 8.49 7.67 -22.72
C ALA A 251 8.90 7.29 -21.30
N LEU A 252 10.15 6.85 -21.11
CA LEU A 252 10.68 6.49 -19.80
C LEU A 252 11.88 7.35 -19.44
N VAL A 253 11.87 7.88 -18.22
CA VAL A 253 12.98 8.60 -17.60
C VAL A 253 13.37 7.89 -16.32
N LEU A 254 14.61 7.40 -16.25
CA LEU A 254 15.18 6.79 -15.04
C LEU A 254 16.06 7.81 -14.32
N ASN A 255 15.92 7.95 -13.00
CA ASN A 255 16.73 8.80 -12.11
C ASN A 255 16.97 10.19 -12.69
N ALA A 256 15.90 10.98 -12.81
CA ALA A 256 15.91 12.27 -13.51
C ALA A 256 16.84 13.33 -12.90
N LEU A 257 17.23 13.17 -11.62
CA LEU A 257 18.12 14.10 -10.90
C LEU A 257 19.60 13.88 -11.24
N ASP A 258 19.97 12.72 -11.79
CA ASP A 258 21.38 12.39 -12.03
C ASP A 258 22.06 13.38 -13.00
N GLN A 259 23.33 13.68 -12.73
CA GLN A 259 24.12 14.63 -13.51
C GLN A 259 25.51 14.05 -13.84
N PRO A 260 25.75 13.59 -15.08
CA PRO A 260 27.07 13.12 -15.51
C PRO A 260 28.15 14.19 -15.34
N GLY A 261 29.35 13.77 -14.94
CA GLY A 261 30.52 14.63 -14.70
C GLY A 261 30.59 15.25 -13.31
N THR A 262 29.68 14.90 -12.40
CA THR A 262 29.66 15.43 -11.02
C THR A 262 30.07 14.42 -9.96
N GLY A 263 30.57 13.25 -10.37
CA GLY A 263 31.02 12.20 -9.46
C GLY A 263 29.86 11.66 -8.62
N LEU A 264 30.12 11.34 -7.35
CA LEU A 264 29.13 10.73 -6.45
C LEU A 264 27.83 11.54 -6.32
N ALA A 265 27.91 12.88 -6.33
CA ALA A 265 26.75 13.75 -6.18
C ALA A 265 25.78 13.69 -7.38
N GLY A 266 26.23 13.17 -8.52
CA GLY A 266 25.42 13.04 -9.74
C GLY A 266 24.76 11.68 -9.93
N MET A 267 24.85 10.79 -8.95
CA MET A 267 24.36 9.41 -9.05
C MET A 267 23.48 9.07 -7.86
N TYR A 268 22.36 8.40 -8.11
CA TYR A 268 21.52 7.86 -7.04
C TYR A 268 22.06 6.51 -6.54
N LEU A 269 23.08 6.57 -5.69
CA LEU A 269 23.71 5.41 -5.05
C LEU A 269 23.20 5.21 -3.62
N THR A 270 23.18 3.95 -3.17
CA THR A 270 22.88 3.52 -1.80
C THR A 270 23.72 2.30 -1.42
N VAL A 271 23.95 2.04 -0.14
CA VAL A 271 24.64 0.87 0.44
C VAL A 271 23.69 -0.32 0.58
N THR A 272 22.44 -0.03 0.94
CA THR A 272 21.40 -1.00 1.37
C THR A 272 20.28 -1.20 0.35
N GLY A 273 20.18 -0.32 -0.66
CA GLY A 273 19.13 -0.36 -1.67
C GLY A 273 17.89 0.47 -1.35
N THR A 274 17.93 1.35 -0.34
CA THR A 274 16.86 2.30 0.01
C THR A 274 17.39 3.67 0.36
N SER A 275 16.69 4.75 0.01
CA SER A 275 17.03 6.10 0.49
C SER A 275 16.81 6.31 1.98
N ALA A 276 16.17 5.35 2.67
CA ALA A 276 16.03 5.38 4.12
C ALA A 276 17.39 5.35 4.86
N GLU A 277 18.47 4.92 4.20
CA GLU A 277 19.81 4.98 4.77
C GLU A 277 20.41 6.39 4.80
N GLU A 278 19.92 7.30 3.94
CA GLU A 278 20.42 8.66 3.78
C GLU A 278 19.41 9.54 3.03
N GLY A 279 18.77 10.47 3.75
CA GLY A 279 18.07 11.60 3.16
C GLY A 279 16.54 11.55 3.18
N ASP A 280 15.91 10.38 3.20
CA ASP A 280 14.45 10.27 3.15
C ASP A 280 13.84 9.59 4.39
N ASP A 281 12.98 10.34 5.08
CA ASP A 281 12.10 9.81 6.12
C ASP A 281 10.87 9.12 5.52
N GLY A 282 10.20 8.29 6.31
CA GLY A 282 8.96 7.61 5.92
C GLY A 282 7.89 7.68 7.01
N GLN A 283 6.61 7.60 6.64
CA GLN A 283 5.51 7.63 7.60
C GLN A 283 4.34 6.74 7.16
N VAL A 284 3.73 6.04 8.11
CA VAL A 284 2.52 5.23 7.85
C VAL A 284 1.41 6.10 7.25
N GLY A 285 0.79 5.62 6.17
CA GLY A 285 -0.32 6.27 5.47
C GLY A 285 0.09 7.34 4.44
N ARG A 286 1.39 7.62 4.30
CA ARG A 286 1.94 8.56 3.30
C ARG A 286 2.33 7.87 1.99
N GLY A 287 2.20 6.54 1.95
CA GLY A 287 2.39 5.71 0.79
C GLY A 287 1.15 5.58 -0.09
N ASN A 288 1.03 4.39 -0.65
CA ASN A 288 -0.03 3.98 -1.55
C ASN A 288 -1.37 3.79 -0.82
N ARG A 289 -2.47 3.71 -1.58
CA ARG A 289 -3.80 3.33 -1.06
C ARG A 289 -4.01 1.82 -1.14
N ALA A 290 -5.13 1.32 -0.61
CA ALA A 290 -5.41 -0.12 -0.51
C ALA A 290 -5.40 -0.91 -1.84
N ASN A 291 -5.44 -0.22 -2.99
CA ASN A 291 -5.24 -0.83 -4.31
C ASN A 291 -3.77 -0.95 -4.74
N GLY A 292 -2.81 -0.40 -4.00
CA GLY A 292 -1.40 -0.39 -4.35
C GLY A 292 -0.92 0.87 -5.05
N LEU A 293 -1.74 1.92 -5.14
CA LEU A 293 -1.45 3.09 -5.97
C LEU A 293 -1.81 4.40 -5.26
N ILE A 294 -1.20 5.48 -5.74
CA ILE A 294 -1.62 6.86 -5.53
C ILE A 294 -2.17 7.35 -6.89
N ALA A 295 -3.44 7.06 -7.15
CA ALA A 295 -4.10 7.54 -8.36
C ALA A 295 -4.65 8.96 -8.11
N VAL A 296 -3.84 9.97 -8.41
CA VAL A 296 -4.11 11.38 -8.10
C VAL A 296 -5.40 11.88 -8.77
N THR A 297 -5.75 11.31 -9.92
CA THR A 297 -6.97 11.63 -10.68
C THR A 297 -8.20 10.80 -10.28
N ARG A 298 -8.11 10.00 -9.21
CA ARG A 298 -9.23 9.24 -8.63
C ARG A 298 -9.58 9.79 -7.23
N PRO A 299 -10.83 9.65 -6.76
CA PRO A 299 -11.15 9.84 -5.36
C PRO A 299 -10.39 8.83 -4.49
N ALA A 300 -9.89 9.30 -3.34
CA ALA A 300 -9.15 8.48 -2.39
C ALA A 300 -9.55 8.82 -0.95
N SER A 301 -9.48 7.83 -0.06
CA SER A 301 -9.57 8.07 1.37
C SER A 301 -8.27 8.65 1.90
N ALA A 302 -8.37 9.52 2.92
CA ALA A 302 -7.22 10.01 3.67
C ALA A 302 -6.79 9.05 4.80
N GLU A 303 -7.56 7.98 5.05
CA GLU A 303 -7.27 6.99 6.09
C GLU A 303 -6.07 6.12 5.71
N ALA A 304 -5.11 6.02 6.64
CA ALA A 304 -4.07 4.99 6.58
C ALA A 304 -4.68 3.63 6.96
N ALA A 305 -4.69 2.63 6.07
CA ALA A 305 -5.13 1.29 6.43
C ALA A 305 -4.09 0.46 7.23
N PRO A 306 -2.78 0.53 6.93
CA PRO A 306 -1.77 -0.33 7.56
C PRO A 306 -1.67 -0.16 9.08
N GLY A 307 -1.46 -1.27 9.80
CA GLY A 307 -1.23 -1.28 11.24
C GLY A 307 -2.47 -1.18 12.13
N LYS A 308 -3.64 -0.86 11.55
CA LYS A 308 -4.92 -0.87 12.26
C LYS A 308 -5.44 -2.29 12.44
N ASN A 309 -6.20 -2.54 13.51
CA ASN A 309 -6.85 -3.84 13.67
C ASN A 309 -7.99 -4.02 12.66
N ALA A 310 -8.16 -5.24 12.15
CA ALA A 310 -9.21 -5.59 11.19
C ALA A 310 -10.51 -6.08 11.88
N ILE A 311 -10.72 -5.72 13.15
CA ILE A 311 -11.92 -6.08 13.92
C ILE A 311 -12.89 -4.89 13.91
N SER A 312 -12.45 -3.76 14.46
CA SER A 312 -13.30 -2.57 14.64
C SER A 312 -12.87 -1.40 13.77
N HIS A 313 -11.65 -1.42 13.21
CA HIS A 313 -11.10 -0.22 12.59
C HIS A 313 -11.61 0.02 11.17
N VAL A 314 -12.68 0.80 11.06
CA VAL A 314 -13.34 1.14 9.78
C VAL A 314 -12.40 1.83 8.77
N GLY A 315 -11.46 2.66 9.23
CA GLY A 315 -10.39 3.19 8.39
C GLY A 315 -9.59 2.13 7.61
N LYS A 316 -9.39 0.93 8.15
CA LYS A 316 -8.78 -0.21 7.43
C LYS A 316 -9.83 -1.04 6.71
N ILE A 317 -10.88 -1.44 7.43
CA ILE A 317 -11.91 -2.35 6.95
C ILE A 317 -12.61 -1.77 5.72
N TYR A 318 -13.10 -0.53 5.79
CA TYR A 318 -13.83 0.09 4.69
C TYR A 318 -12.93 0.48 3.52
N ASN A 319 -11.65 0.80 3.75
CA ASN A 319 -10.72 1.01 2.64
C ASN A 319 -10.52 -0.26 1.83
N ALA A 320 -10.24 -1.38 2.48
CA ALA A 320 -10.08 -2.65 1.78
C ALA A 320 -11.41 -3.14 1.18
N LEU A 321 -12.51 -3.04 1.94
CA LEU A 321 -13.84 -3.50 1.53
C LEU A 321 -14.39 -2.71 0.33
N ALA A 322 -14.16 -1.40 0.25
CA ALA A 322 -14.66 -0.61 -0.87
C ALA A 322 -14.03 -1.02 -2.21
N PHE A 323 -12.73 -1.32 -2.24
CA PHE A 323 -12.07 -1.86 -3.44
C PHE A 323 -12.56 -3.27 -3.77
N ASP A 324 -12.73 -4.12 -2.75
CA ASP A 324 -13.20 -5.48 -2.93
C ASP A 324 -14.66 -5.53 -3.43
N LEU A 325 -15.54 -4.68 -2.90
CA LEU A 325 -16.91 -4.51 -3.39
C LEU A 325 -16.95 -3.99 -4.83
N ALA A 326 -16.16 -2.97 -5.15
CA ALA A 326 -16.09 -2.43 -6.51
C ALA A 326 -15.66 -3.51 -7.51
N ARG A 327 -14.67 -4.33 -7.14
CA ARG A 327 -14.23 -5.48 -7.94
C ARG A 327 -15.34 -6.50 -8.11
N ALA A 328 -15.97 -6.92 -7.01
CA ALA A 328 -17.03 -7.91 -7.04
C ALA A 328 -18.22 -7.44 -7.89
N LEU A 329 -18.57 -6.15 -7.86
CA LEU A 329 -19.62 -5.57 -8.70
C LEU A 329 -19.32 -5.77 -10.19
N CYS A 330 -18.12 -5.41 -10.65
CA CYS A 330 -17.74 -5.57 -12.05
C CYS A 330 -17.59 -7.05 -12.47
N GLU A 331 -17.13 -7.93 -11.57
CA GLU A 331 -16.90 -9.34 -11.90
C GLU A 331 -18.18 -10.20 -11.81
N ARG A 332 -19.12 -9.88 -10.91
CA ARG A 332 -20.27 -10.73 -10.59
C ARG A 332 -21.62 -10.15 -11.02
N VAL A 333 -21.70 -8.87 -11.38
CA VAL A 333 -22.92 -8.27 -11.93
C VAL A 333 -22.76 -8.03 -13.43
N PRO A 334 -23.32 -8.91 -14.29
CA PRO A 334 -23.25 -8.74 -15.73
C PRO A 334 -23.76 -7.36 -16.15
N GLY A 335 -22.97 -6.66 -16.96
CA GLY A 335 -23.31 -5.32 -17.45
C GLY A 335 -22.76 -4.16 -16.61
N VAL A 336 -22.04 -4.40 -15.51
CA VAL A 336 -21.26 -3.36 -14.83
C VAL A 336 -19.85 -3.30 -15.44
N ALA A 337 -19.49 -2.17 -16.07
CA ALA A 337 -18.16 -1.97 -16.67
C ALA A 337 -17.17 -1.27 -15.74
N GLU A 338 -17.67 -0.41 -14.86
CA GLU A 338 -16.87 0.33 -13.87
C GLU A 338 -17.74 0.58 -12.64
N ALA A 339 -17.15 0.50 -11.45
CA ALA A 339 -17.82 0.71 -10.18
C ALA A 339 -16.95 1.53 -9.23
N TYR A 340 -17.59 2.43 -8.49
CA TYR A 340 -17.04 3.13 -7.35
C TYR A 340 -17.94 2.90 -6.13
N VAL A 341 -17.34 2.65 -4.99
CA VAL A 341 -18.04 2.34 -3.74
C VAL A 341 -17.55 3.27 -2.64
N TRP A 342 -18.45 4.00 -2.02
CA TRP A 342 -18.20 4.80 -0.81
C TRP A 342 -18.90 4.16 0.37
N LEU A 343 -18.17 4.04 1.47
CA LEU A 343 -18.64 3.54 2.75
C LEU A 343 -18.41 4.62 3.80
N CYS A 344 -19.41 4.91 4.63
CA CYS A 344 -19.26 5.80 5.78
C CYS A 344 -19.82 5.12 7.03
N SER A 345 -19.07 5.21 8.11
CA SER A 345 -19.42 4.67 9.43
C SER A 345 -19.82 5.79 10.38
N LEU A 346 -20.55 5.44 11.43
CA LEU A 346 -20.62 6.21 12.65
C LEU A 346 -20.02 5.37 13.78
N ILE A 347 -19.17 5.98 14.60
CA ILE A 347 -18.54 5.30 15.74
C ILE A 347 -19.60 4.60 16.61
N GLY A 348 -19.36 3.32 16.93
CA GLY A 348 -20.23 2.49 17.75
C GLY A 348 -21.30 1.72 16.98
N ASP A 349 -21.57 2.02 15.71
CA ASP A 349 -22.46 1.18 14.89
C ASP A 349 -21.79 -0.17 14.56
N PRO A 350 -22.56 -1.23 14.26
CA PRO A 350 -21.99 -2.46 13.71
C PRO A 350 -21.17 -2.19 12.45
N VAL A 351 -20.00 -2.80 12.31
CA VAL A 351 -19.11 -2.59 11.16
C VAL A 351 -19.79 -3.00 9.85
N ASP A 352 -20.66 -4.00 9.88
CA ASP A 352 -21.45 -4.49 8.75
C ASP A 352 -22.72 -3.66 8.47
N GLU A 353 -23.04 -2.66 9.28
CA GLU A 353 -24.14 -1.70 9.05
C GLU A 353 -23.60 -0.27 8.79
N PRO A 354 -22.89 0.00 7.67
CA PRO A 354 -22.46 1.36 7.34
C PRO A 354 -23.65 2.33 7.29
N ARG A 355 -23.46 3.55 7.80
CA ARG A 355 -24.46 4.64 7.72
C ARG A 355 -24.77 5.06 6.29
N LEU A 356 -23.78 4.95 5.43
CA LEU A 356 -23.89 5.24 4.01
C LEU A 356 -23.18 4.14 3.23
N VAL A 357 -23.90 3.57 2.26
CA VAL A 357 -23.30 2.81 1.17
C VAL A 357 -23.75 3.43 -0.15
N GLN A 358 -22.83 4.12 -0.82
CA GLN A 358 -23.06 4.72 -2.13
C GLN A 358 -22.27 3.94 -3.16
N VAL A 359 -22.95 3.43 -4.17
CA VAL A 359 -22.34 2.77 -5.32
C VAL A 359 -22.65 3.60 -6.55
N GLN A 360 -21.61 3.95 -7.30
CA GLN A 360 -21.75 4.50 -8.64
C GLN A 360 -21.30 3.45 -9.65
N VAL A 361 -22.13 3.18 -10.66
CA VAL A 361 -21.81 2.21 -11.72
C VAL A 361 -21.86 2.86 -13.09
N ARG A 362 -20.95 2.42 -13.95
CA ARG A 362 -21.03 2.63 -15.40
C ARG A 362 -21.57 1.35 -16.05
N PRO A 363 -22.73 1.40 -16.72
CA PRO A 363 -23.19 0.29 -17.52
C PRO A 363 -22.23 -0.01 -18.68
N ALA A 364 -22.05 -1.29 -19.00
CA ALA A 364 -21.39 -1.72 -20.23
C ALA A 364 -22.22 -1.29 -21.46
N PRO A 365 -21.61 -1.16 -22.65
CA PRO A 365 -22.34 -0.86 -23.88
C PRO A 365 -23.54 -1.80 -24.07
N GLY A 366 -24.74 -1.22 -24.20
CA GLY A 366 -26.00 -1.97 -24.37
C GLY A 366 -26.71 -2.37 -23.07
N ALA A 367 -26.12 -2.16 -21.89
CA ALA A 367 -26.78 -2.38 -20.61
C ALA A 367 -27.51 -1.11 -20.11
N ALA A 368 -28.69 -1.27 -19.52
CA ALA A 368 -29.42 -0.17 -18.88
C ALA A 368 -29.14 -0.14 -17.38
N LEU A 369 -28.93 1.05 -16.81
CA LEU A 369 -28.70 1.21 -15.37
C LEU A 369 -29.81 0.57 -14.52
N ALA A 370 -31.06 0.70 -14.95
CA ALA A 370 -32.22 0.17 -14.23
C ALA A 370 -32.11 -1.33 -13.95
N ASP A 371 -31.54 -2.09 -14.89
CA ASP A 371 -31.36 -3.54 -14.77
C ASP A 371 -30.22 -3.92 -13.81
N LEU A 372 -29.30 -2.98 -13.54
CA LEU A 372 -28.15 -3.18 -12.66
C LEU A 372 -28.46 -2.86 -11.19
N VAL A 373 -29.50 -2.06 -10.90
CA VAL A 373 -29.78 -1.57 -9.54
C VAL A 373 -30.05 -2.70 -8.56
N ALA A 374 -30.94 -3.63 -8.90
CA ALA A 374 -31.32 -4.72 -7.99
C ALA A 374 -30.17 -5.73 -7.80
N PRO A 375 -29.50 -6.24 -8.87
CA PRO A 375 -28.34 -7.12 -8.72
C PRO A 375 -27.17 -6.48 -7.95
N ALA A 376 -26.85 -5.22 -8.21
CA ALA A 376 -25.78 -4.51 -7.50
C ALA A 376 -26.09 -4.34 -6.02
N ARG A 377 -27.34 -3.98 -5.68
CA ARG A 377 -27.78 -3.90 -4.28
C ARG A 377 -27.70 -5.26 -3.59
N ALA A 378 -28.21 -6.32 -4.21
CA ALA A 378 -28.20 -7.66 -3.66
C ALA A 378 -26.77 -8.16 -3.39
N LEU A 379 -25.83 -7.90 -4.31
CA LEU A 379 -24.42 -8.22 -4.10
C LEU A 379 -23.84 -7.47 -2.89
N VAL A 380 -24.10 -6.17 -2.78
CA VAL A 380 -23.59 -5.38 -1.64
C VAL A 380 -24.17 -5.87 -0.32
N GLU A 381 -25.46 -6.22 -0.28
CA GLU A 381 -26.10 -6.80 0.91
C GLU A 381 -25.45 -8.14 1.28
N GLU A 382 -25.31 -9.06 0.32
CA GLU A 382 -24.63 -10.35 0.50
C GLU A 382 -23.22 -10.17 1.08
N ARG A 383 -22.43 -9.26 0.53
CA ARG A 383 -21.04 -9.01 0.97
C ARG A 383 -20.94 -8.38 2.35
N LEU A 384 -21.94 -7.60 2.78
CA LEU A 384 -22.02 -7.08 4.14
C LEU A 384 -22.51 -8.16 5.12
N ASP A 385 -23.44 -9.03 4.71
CA ASP A 385 -23.89 -10.17 5.52
C ASP A 385 -22.79 -11.22 5.74
N THR A 386 -21.86 -11.34 4.79
CA THR A 386 -20.70 -12.24 4.84
C THR A 386 -19.40 -11.54 5.24
N LEU A 387 -19.48 -10.35 5.83
CA LEU A 387 -18.31 -9.52 6.12
C LEU A 387 -17.28 -10.23 7.03
N ALA A 388 -17.72 -11.11 7.93
CA ALA A 388 -16.83 -11.84 8.84
C ALA A 388 -15.73 -12.63 8.12
N GLU A 389 -16.03 -13.26 6.98
CA GLU A 389 -15.04 -14.00 6.18
C GLU A 389 -13.98 -13.05 5.60
N PHE A 390 -14.42 -11.87 5.16
CA PHE A 390 -13.52 -10.83 4.68
C PHE A 390 -12.64 -10.26 5.80
N LEU A 391 -13.19 -10.02 6.99
CA LEU A 391 -12.44 -9.56 8.15
C LEU A 391 -11.38 -10.57 8.58
N GLU A 392 -11.67 -11.87 8.50
CA GLU A 392 -10.70 -12.92 8.80
C GLU A 392 -9.53 -12.89 7.82
N ARG A 393 -9.80 -12.86 6.51
CA ARG A 393 -8.76 -12.74 5.48
C ARG A 393 -7.92 -11.47 5.65
N LEU A 394 -8.57 -10.34 5.95
CA LEU A 394 -7.90 -9.07 6.21
C LEU A 394 -7.05 -9.10 7.50
N THR A 395 -7.51 -9.80 8.53
CA THR A 395 -6.78 -10.03 9.79
C THR A 395 -5.52 -10.88 9.57
N LEU A 396 -5.59 -11.85 8.65
CA LEU A 396 -4.48 -12.75 8.33
C LEU A 396 -3.47 -12.15 7.36
N GLY A 397 -3.72 -10.95 6.83
CA GLY A 397 -2.85 -10.27 5.85
C GLY A 397 -3.05 -10.73 4.41
N GLU A 398 -4.18 -11.39 4.10
CA GLU A 398 -4.47 -11.94 2.75
C GLU A 398 -5.14 -10.92 1.82
N VAL A 399 -5.47 -9.74 2.34
CA VAL A 399 -6.09 -8.64 1.61
C VAL A 399 -5.13 -7.45 1.61
N ARG A 400 -4.90 -6.87 0.42
CA ARG A 400 -4.01 -5.71 0.25
C ARG A 400 -4.53 -4.49 1.01
N THR A 401 -3.61 -3.74 1.63
CA THR A 401 -3.90 -2.51 2.39
C THR A 401 -3.10 -1.29 1.94
N PHE A 402 -2.12 -1.46 1.04
CA PHE A 402 -1.28 -0.42 0.43
C PHE A 402 -0.60 -0.95 -0.86
#